data_AF-A0A2K5V175-F1
#
_entry.id   AF-A0A2K5V175-F1
#
_cell.length_a   1.000
_cell.length_b   1.000
_cell.length_c   1.000
_cell.angle_alpha   90.00
_cell.angle_beta   90.00
_cell.angle_gamma   90.00
#
_symmetry.space_group_name_H-M   'P 1'
#
loop_
_entity.id
_entity.type
_entity.pdbx_description
1 polymer ?
#
loop_
_entity_poly.entity_id
_entity_poly.type
_entity_poly.pdbx_seq_one_letter_code
_entity_poly.pdbx_strand_id
1 'polypeptide(L)'
;MFDADYDEAKSTYFDDLKGEMQKQAQLNRAEFEDQDDEARVQYEGFRPGMYVRVEIENVPCEFVQNFDPHYPIILGGLGNSEGNVGYVQMCLKKHHPIIFSVGWRRFQTIPLYYIEDHNGRQRLLKYTPQHMHCGAAFWGKI
;
A
#
# COMPACT_ATOMS: atom_id res chain seq x y z
N MET A 1 52.73 5.45 -2.39
CA MET A 1 51.70 5.32 -3.44
C MET A 1 50.82 4.15 -3.03
N PHE A 2 49.98 4.43 -2.05
CA PHE A 2 48.90 3.60 -1.53
C PHE A 2 47.68 4.53 -1.62
N ASP A 3 46.51 3.98 -1.98
CA ASP A 3 45.22 4.69 -2.14
C ASP A 3 44.88 5.10 -3.58
N ALA A 4 44.87 4.11 -4.48
CA ALA A 4 44.06 4.14 -5.69
C ALA A 4 43.19 2.87 -5.82
N ASP A 5 43.71 1.73 -5.35
CA ASP A 5 43.02 0.43 -5.44
C ASP A 5 42.00 0.17 -4.31
N TYR A 6 41.95 1.01 -3.26
CA TYR A 6 40.98 0.89 -2.16
C TYR A 6 39.78 1.85 -2.28
N ASP A 7 39.87 2.90 -3.09
CA ASP A 7 38.72 3.72 -3.48
C ASP A 7 37.87 3.03 -4.57
N GLU A 8 38.42 2.01 -5.24
CA GLU A 8 37.68 0.97 -5.96
C GLU A 8 37.10 -0.08 -4.99
N ALA A 9 36.43 0.37 -3.92
CA ALA A 9 35.42 -0.46 -3.30
C ALA A 9 34.33 -0.66 -4.36
N LYS A 10 34.47 -1.74 -5.15
CA LYS A 10 33.57 -2.17 -6.24
C LYS A 10 32.17 -1.68 -5.95
N SER A 11 31.60 -0.83 -6.81
CA SER A 11 30.20 -0.42 -6.68
C SER A 11 29.40 -1.67 -6.36
N THR A 12 28.79 -1.68 -5.18
CA THR A 12 28.07 -2.87 -4.76
C THR A 12 26.91 -3.02 -5.75
N TYR A 13 26.47 -4.24 -6.06
CA TYR A 13 25.26 -4.43 -6.88
C TYR A 13 24.07 -3.58 -6.40
N PHE A 14 24.00 -3.32 -5.09
CA PHE A 14 23.05 -2.39 -4.48
C PHE A 14 23.25 -0.91 -4.89
N ASP A 15 24.50 -0.44 -4.98
CA ASP A 15 24.84 0.92 -5.40
C ASP A 15 24.53 1.11 -6.89
N ASP A 16 24.75 0.09 -7.72
CA ASP A 16 24.37 0.09 -9.13
C ASP A 16 22.85 0.20 -9.30
N LEU A 17 22.08 -0.63 -8.58
CA LEU A 17 20.60 -0.57 -8.59
C LEU A 17 20.08 0.80 -8.12
N LYS A 18 20.65 1.35 -7.06
CA LYS A 18 20.30 2.70 -6.58
C LYS A 18 20.66 3.77 -7.61
N GLY A 19 21.80 3.62 -8.28
CA GLY A 19 22.24 4.48 -9.36
C GLY A 19 21.28 4.45 -10.55
N GLU A 20 20.80 3.28 -10.96
CA GLU A 20 19.79 3.14 -12.01
C GLU A 20 18.46 3.82 -11.63
N MET A 21 17.97 3.60 -10.39
CA MET A 21 16.76 4.27 -9.89
C MET A 21 16.92 5.80 -9.89
N GLN A 22 18.08 6.30 -9.47
CA GLN A 22 18.38 7.74 -9.46
C GLN A 22 18.48 8.32 -10.88
N LYS A 23 19.14 7.62 -11.81
CA LYS A 23 19.23 8.01 -13.22
C LYS A 23 17.85 8.10 -13.85
N GLN A 24 16.99 7.12 -13.63
CA GLN A 24 15.61 7.16 -14.14
C GLN A 24 14.82 8.35 -13.58
N ALA A 25 14.95 8.62 -12.28
CA ALA A 25 14.30 9.77 -11.65
C ALA A 25 14.81 11.12 -12.20
N GLN A 26 16.12 11.22 -12.46
CA GLN A 26 16.72 12.41 -13.07
C GLN A 26 16.26 12.63 -14.51
N LEU A 27 16.20 11.56 -15.32
CA LEU A 27 15.70 11.62 -16.70
C LEU A 27 14.25 12.10 -16.75
N ASN A 28 13.37 11.52 -15.91
CA ASN A 28 11.98 11.96 -15.84
C ASN A 28 11.90 13.45 -15.45
N ARG A 29 12.68 13.90 -14.46
CA ARG A 29 12.68 15.30 -14.04
C ARG A 29 13.15 16.26 -15.15
N ALA A 30 14.21 15.89 -15.87
CA ALA A 30 14.78 16.70 -16.94
C ALA A 30 13.81 16.81 -18.13
N GLU A 31 13.13 15.72 -18.50
CA GLU A 31 12.18 15.71 -19.62
C GLU A 31 11.01 16.71 -19.42
N PHE A 32 10.58 16.88 -18.17
CA PHE A 32 9.46 17.77 -17.84
C PHE A 32 9.91 19.16 -17.35
N GLU A 33 11.20 19.49 -17.32
CA GLU A 33 11.68 20.78 -16.79
C GLU A 33 11.25 21.98 -17.64
N ASP A 34 11.25 21.82 -18.97
CA ASP A 34 10.93 22.88 -19.93
C ASP A 34 9.42 23.00 -20.24
N GLN A 35 8.59 22.09 -19.72
CA GLN A 35 7.15 22.12 -19.92
C GLN A 35 6.45 23.06 -18.93
N ASP A 36 5.41 23.74 -19.41
CA ASP A 36 4.56 24.56 -18.55
C ASP A 36 3.83 23.72 -17.48
N ASP A 37 3.62 24.30 -16.31
CA ASP A 37 3.09 23.58 -15.14
C ASP A 37 1.68 23.00 -15.41
N GLU A 38 0.86 23.68 -16.23
CA GLU A 38 -0.47 23.17 -16.63
C GLU A 38 -0.36 21.90 -17.47
N ALA A 39 0.53 21.88 -18.45
CA ALA A 39 0.76 20.71 -19.30
C ALA A 39 1.31 19.55 -18.48
N ARG A 40 2.23 19.83 -17.56
CA ARG A 40 2.83 18.81 -16.67
C ARG A 40 1.81 18.12 -15.79
N VAL A 41 0.87 18.88 -15.21
CA VAL A 41 -0.19 18.31 -14.36
C VAL A 41 -1.09 17.35 -15.16
N GLN A 42 -1.29 17.56 -16.46
CA GLN A 42 -2.08 16.65 -17.29
C GLN A 42 -1.36 15.30 -17.54
N TYR A 43 -0.02 15.29 -17.65
CA TYR A 43 0.75 14.09 -17.92
C TYR A 43 1.13 13.31 -16.65
N GLU A 44 1.70 13.98 -15.66
CA GLU A 44 2.19 13.36 -14.42
C GLU A 44 1.12 13.31 -13.31
N GLY A 45 0.09 14.16 -13.41
CA GLY A 45 -0.84 14.43 -12.32
C GLY A 45 -0.31 15.47 -11.32
N PHE A 46 -0.94 15.53 -10.14
CA PHE A 46 -0.52 16.43 -9.07
C PHE A 46 0.70 15.87 -8.33
N ARG A 47 1.81 16.61 -8.35
CA ARG A 47 3.06 16.19 -7.70
C ARG A 47 2.97 16.29 -6.17
N PRO A 48 3.71 15.44 -5.43
CA PRO A 48 3.79 15.56 -3.98
C PRO A 48 4.28 16.94 -3.54
N GLY A 49 3.63 17.52 -2.51
CA GLY A 49 3.98 18.84 -1.97
C GLY A 49 3.17 20.01 -2.54
N MET A 50 2.37 19.80 -3.59
CA MET A 50 1.43 20.81 -4.08
C MET A 50 0.24 20.95 -3.13
N TYR A 51 -0.17 22.18 -2.85
CA TYR A 51 -1.41 22.45 -2.11
C TYR A 51 -2.60 22.41 -3.05
N VAL A 52 -3.50 21.46 -2.86
CA VAL A 52 -4.64 21.20 -3.75
C VAL A 52 -5.98 21.31 -3.01
N ARG A 53 -7.03 21.72 -3.73
CA ARG A 53 -8.41 21.69 -3.25
C ARG A 53 -9.14 20.55 -3.95
N VAL A 54 -9.73 19.65 -3.16
CA VAL A 54 -10.52 18.52 -3.66
C VAL A 54 -11.98 18.73 -3.26
N GLU A 55 -12.88 18.62 -4.24
CA GLU A 55 -14.33 18.64 -4.01
C GLU A 55 -14.87 17.23 -4.20
N ILE A 56 -15.62 16.75 -3.21
CA ILE A 56 -16.19 15.40 -3.19
C ILE A 56 -17.71 15.56 -3.11
N GLU A 57 -18.41 15.05 -4.12
CA GLU A 57 -19.86 15.04 -4.15
C GLU A 57 -20.42 13.85 -3.35
N ASN A 58 -21.67 13.99 -2.88
CA ASN A 58 -22.41 12.92 -2.18
C ASN A 58 -21.78 12.43 -0.87
N VAL A 59 -21.15 13.34 -0.11
CA VAL A 59 -20.67 13.03 1.25
C VAL A 59 -21.87 12.91 2.21
N PRO A 60 -21.91 11.87 3.08
CA PRO A 60 -22.97 11.72 4.08
C PRO A 60 -23.09 12.95 4.99
N CYS A 61 -24.31 13.40 5.27
CA CYS A 61 -24.54 14.60 6.07
C CYS A 61 -24.04 14.46 7.52
N GLU A 62 -24.02 13.24 8.04
CA GLU A 62 -23.52 12.89 9.36
C GLU A 62 -22.03 13.19 9.49
N PHE A 63 -21.27 13.10 8.40
CA PHE A 63 -19.84 13.44 8.39
C PHE A 63 -19.62 14.95 8.60
N VAL A 64 -20.48 15.78 8.01
CA VAL A 64 -20.40 17.24 8.14
C VAL A 64 -20.91 17.69 9.51
N GLN A 65 -22.01 17.10 9.98
CA GLN A 65 -22.63 17.47 11.26
C GLN A 65 -21.78 17.08 12.47
N ASN A 66 -21.11 15.92 12.42
CA ASN A 66 -20.29 15.41 13.52
C ASN A 66 -18.78 15.61 13.27
N PHE A 67 -18.41 16.63 12.49
CA PHE A 67 -17.01 16.92 12.22
C PHE A 67 -16.32 17.43 13.49
N ASP A 68 -15.32 16.69 13.95
CA ASP A 68 -14.45 17.06 15.07
C ASP A 68 -13.01 17.27 14.56
N PRO A 69 -12.46 18.51 14.65
CA PRO A 69 -11.11 18.83 14.22
C PRO A 69 -9.99 18.01 14.88
N HIS A 70 -10.23 17.35 16.02
CA HIS A 70 -9.23 16.51 16.67
C HIS A 70 -8.99 15.19 15.93
N TYR A 71 -9.93 14.74 15.10
CA TYR A 71 -9.80 13.53 14.30
C TYR A 71 -9.31 13.85 12.88
N PRO A 72 -8.10 13.41 12.49
CA PRO A 72 -7.55 13.73 11.18
C PRO A 72 -8.31 13.00 10.06
N ILE A 73 -8.57 13.73 8.97
CA ILE A 73 -9.11 13.16 7.73
C ILE A 73 -7.92 12.88 6.80
N ILE A 74 -7.78 11.62 6.38
CA ILE A 74 -6.76 11.18 5.44
C ILE A 74 -7.48 10.71 4.18
N LEU A 75 -7.07 11.25 3.03
CA LEU A 75 -7.53 10.83 1.71
C LEU A 75 -6.44 9.98 1.06
N GLY A 76 -6.80 8.77 0.63
CA GLY A 76 -5.91 7.83 -0.06
C GLY A 76 -6.46 7.47 -1.43
N GLY A 77 -5.61 7.46 -2.44
CA GLY A 77 -5.94 6.91 -3.76
C GLY A 77 -5.99 5.39 -3.69
N LEU A 78 -7.06 4.80 -4.24
CA LEU A 78 -7.20 3.35 -4.34
C LEU A 78 -6.60 2.86 -5.67
N GLY A 79 -5.83 1.78 -5.63
CA GLY A 79 -5.37 1.12 -6.85
C GLY A 79 -6.52 0.47 -7.61
N ASN A 80 -6.35 0.23 -8.93
CA ASN A 80 -7.40 -0.39 -9.75
C ASN A 80 -7.84 -1.77 -9.22
N SER A 81 -6.91 -2.53 -8.63
CA SER A 81 -7.22 -3.82 -8.00
C SER A 81 -7.98 -3.67 -6.68
N GLU A 82 -7.76 -2.56 -5.95
CA GLU A 82 -8.33 -2.35 -4.63
C GLU A 82 -9.82 -1.99 -4.66
N GLY A 83 -10.37 -1.73 -5.84
CA GLY A 83 -11.80 -1.50 -6.04
C GLY A 83 -12.62 -2.80 -6.03
N ASN A 84 -11.98 -3.92 -6.36
CA ASN A 84 -12.68 -5.17 -6.64
C ASN A 84 -13.04 -5.91 -5.35
N VAL A 85 -14.19 -6.59 -5.38
CA VAL A 85 -14.63 -7.45 -4.28
C VAL A 85 -14.29 -8.90 -4.63
N GLY A 86 -13.70 -9.62 -3.69
CA GLY A 86 -13.34 -11.02 -3.89
C GLY A 86 -13.01 -11.75 -2.60
N TYR A 87 -12.60 -13.01 -2.75
CA TYR A 87 -12.04 -13.77 -1.64
C TYR A 87 -10.57 -13.39 -1.46
N VAL A 88 -10.27 -12.83 -0.30
CA VAL A 88 -8.89 -12.54 0.10
C VAL A 88 -8.40 -13.66 0.99
N GLN A 89 -7.28 -14.26 0.60
CA GLN A 89 -6.54 -15.23 1.41
C GLN A 89 -5.37 -14.53 2.09
N MET A 90 -5.30 -14.63 3.41
CA MET A 90 -4.21 -14.06 4.21
C MET A 90 -3.66 -15.08 5.21
N CYS A 91 -2.41 -14.92 5.61
CA CYS A 91 -1.83 -15.66 6.73
C CYS A 91 -1.90 -14.79 7.98
N LEU A 92 -2.60 -15.26 9.00
CA LEU A 92 -2.74 -14.55 10.28
C LEU A 92 -2.26 -15.40 11.44
N LYS A 93 -1.73 -14.74 12.45
CA LYS A 93 -1.46 -15.33 13.77
C LYS A 93 -2.51 -14.85 14.73
N LYS A 94 -2.96 -15.71 15.64
CA LYS A 94 -3.98 -15.36 16.63
C LYS A 94 -3.60 -14.06 17.33
N HIS A 95 -4.43 -13.06 17.10
CA HIS A 95 -4.67 -11.89 17.94
C HIS A 95 -6.18 -11.94 18.29
N HIS A 96 -6.73 -11.02 19.07
CA HIS A 96 -8.20 -10.92 19.24
C HIS A 96 -8.82 -9.84 18.31
N PRO A 97 -8.78 -9.91 16.97
CA PRO A 97 -9.35 -8.86 16.12
C PRO A 97 -10.81 -9.14 15.75
N ILE A 98 -11.67 -8.15 16.00
CA ILE A 98 -13.01 -8.05 15.39
C ILE A 98 -12.93 -7.23 14.08
N ILE A 99 -11.92 -6.37 13.94
CA ILE A 99 -11.76 -5.42 12.82
C ILE A 99 -10.44 -5.69 12.11
N PHE A 100 -10.49 -5.81 10.79
CA PHE A 100 -9.32 -5.88 9.92
C PHE A 100 -8.95 -4.48 9.43
N SER A 101 -7.65 -4.18 9.42
CA SER A 101 -7.08 -3.00 8.80
C SER A 101 -6.19 -3.46 7.65
N VAL A 102 -6.66 -3.29 6.42
CA VAL A 102 -5.95 -3.70 5.19
C VAL A 102 -5.95 -2.51 4.23
N GLY A 103 -4.75 -2.06 3.83
CA GLY A 103 -4.58 -0.83 3.06
C GLY A 103 -5.20 0.37 3.77
N TRP A 104 -6.03 1.13 3.06
CA TRP A 104 -6.76 2.30 3.58
C TRP A 104 -8.03 1.97 4.35
N ARG A 105 -8.46 0.70 4.38
CA ARG A 105 -9.79 0.31 4.86
C ARG A 105 -9.72 -0.40 6.19
N ARG A 106 -10.66 -0.04 7.06
CA ARG A 106 -10.97 -0.73 8.30
C ARG A 106 -12.37 -1.33 8.18
N PHE A 107 -12.50 -2.64 8.31
CA PHE A 107 -13.79 -3.32 8.16
C PHE A 107 -13.88 -4.55 9.05
N GLN A 108 -15.10 -4.91 9.39
CA GLN A 108 -15.42 -6.13 10.10
C GLN A 108 -15.93 -7.17 9.10
N THR A 109 -15.40 -8.38 9.16
CA THR A 109 -15.82 -9.51 8.32
C THR A 109 -15.72 -10.81 9.12
N ILE A 110 -16.26 -11.89 8.58
CA ILE A 110 -16.24 -13.22 9.19
C ILE A 110 -15.21 -14.07 8.45
N PRO A 111 -14.01 -14.25 9.00
CA PRO A 111 -12.97 -15.07 8.37
C PRO A 111 -13.20 -16.57 8.59
N LEU A 112 -12.88 -17.36 7.56
CA LEU A 112 -12.75 -18.81 7.63
C LEU A 112 -11.28 -19.17 7.78
N TYR A 113 -10.92 -19.81 8.89
CA TYR A 113 -9.54 -20.21 9.17
C TYR A 113 -9.23 -21.59 8.60
N TYR A 114 -8.04 -21.79 8.04
CA TYR A 114 -7.58 -23.07 7.52
C TYR A 114 -6.08 -23.28 7.73
N ILE A 115 -5.63 -24.53 7.63
CA ILE A 115 -4.21 -24.91 7.61
C ILE A 115 -3.95 -25.83 6.43
N GLU A 116 -2.76 -25.74 5.85
CA GLU A 116 -2.34 -26.64 4.80
C GLU A 116 -1.77 -27.92 5.41
N ASP A 117 -2.40 -29.06 5.12
CA ASP A 117 -1.91 -30.37 5.53
C ASP A 117 -0.73 -30.79 4.62
N HIS A 118 0.07 -31.79 5.03
CA HIS A 118 1.23 -32.28 4.26
C HIS A 118 0.91 -32.77 2.83
N ASN A 119 -0.38 -33.00 2.54
CA ASN A 119 -0.88 -33.42 1.23
C ASN A 119 -1.32 -32.25 0.34
N GLY A 120 -1.04 -31.01 0.73
CA GLY A 120 -1.41 -29.78 0.01
C GLY A 120 -2.90 -29.41 0.11
N ARG A 121 -3.69 -30.10 0.95
CA ARG A 121 -5.11 -29.77 1.15
C ARG A 121 -5.24 -28.68 2.21
N GLN A 122 -6.10 -27.71 1.94
CA GLN A 122 -6.49 -26.68 2.89
C GLN A 122 -7.63 -27.19 3.79
N ARG A 123 -7.29 -27.54 5.03
CA ARG A 123 -8.25 -28.06 6.01
C ARG A 123 -8.79 -26.94 6.89
N LEU A 124 -10.11 -26.83 6.94
CA LEU A 124 -10.83 -25.85 7.76
C LEU A 124 -10.57 -26.07 9.26
N LEU A 125 -10.37 -24.96 9.99
CA LEU A 125 -10.24 -24.92 11.44
C LEU A 125 -11.45 -24.22 12.06
N LYS A 126 -11.94 -24.77 13.19
CA LYS A 126 -13.03 -24.14 13.97
C LYS A 126 -12.54 -22.91 14.75
N TYR A 127 -11.28 -22.92 15.17
CA TYR A 127 -10.66 -21.88 15.97
C TYR A 127 -9.24 -21.61 15.47
N THR A 128 -8.77 -20.37 15.66
CA THR A 128 -7.37 -20.01 15.40
C THR A 128 -6.44 -20.77 16.35
N PRO A 129 -5.38 -21.42 15.85
CA PRO A 129 -4.42 -22.12 16.68
C PRO A 129 -3.64 -21.14 17.55
N GLN A 130 -3.27 -21.58 18.76
CA GLN A 130 -2.49 -20.76 19.68
C GLN A 130 -1.01 -20.77 19.27
N HIS A 131 -0.38 -19.59 19.23
CA HIS A 131 1.03 -19.39 18.89
C HIS A 131 1.46 -19.82 17.47
N MET A 132 0.54 -20.17 16.58
CA MET A 132 0.81 -20.58 15.20
C MET A 132 0.11 -19.65 14.19
N HIS A 133 0.66 -19.55 12.99
CA HIS A 133 0.00 -18.90 11.86
C HIS A 133 -1.00 -19.87 11.22
N CYS A 134 -2.18 -19.38 10.85
CA CYS A 134 -3.14 -20.09 10.04
C CYS A 134 -3.52 -19.24 8.81
N GLY A 135 -3.88 -19.91 7.73
CA GLY A 135 -4.56 -19.26 6.62
C GLY A 135 -5.93 -18.77 7.05
N ALA A 136 -6.38 -17.68 6.46
CA ALA A 136 -7.73 -17.18 6.61
C ALA A 136 -8.24 -16.67 5.28
N ALA A 137 -9.46 -17.07 4.94
CA ALA A 137 -10.17 -16.59 3.77
C ALA A 137 -11.39 -15.80 4.22
N PHE A 138 -11.59 -14.62 3.65
CA PHE A 138 -12.79 -13.83 3.90
C PHE A 138 -13.23 -13.14 2.61
N TRP A 139 -14.50 -12.79 2.56
CA TRP A 139 -15.06 -11.98 1.49
C TRP A 139 -14.89 -10.50 1.83
N GLY A 140 -14.26 -9.74 0.93
CA GLY A 140 -13.99 -8.34 1.16
C GLY A 140 -13.51 -7.65 -0.10
N LYS A 141 -13.27 -6.34 0.01
CA LYS A 141 -12.57 -5.64 -1.04
C LYS A 141 -11.08 -6.01 -0.98
N ILE A 142 -10.53 -6.31 -2.16
CA ILE A 142 -9.10 -6.56 -2.40
C ILE A 142 -8.35 -5.23 -2.24
#